data_AF-A0A956LF75-F1
#
_entry.id   AF-A0A956LF75-F1
#
_cell.length_a   1.000
_cell.length_b   1.000
_cell.length_c   1.000
_cell.angle_alpha   90.00
_cell.angle_beta   90.00
_cell.angle_gamma   90.00
#
_symmetry.space_group_name_H-M   'P 1'
#
loop_
_entity.id
_entity.type
_entity.pdbx_description
1 polymer ?
#
loop_
_entity_poly.entity_id
_entity_poly.type
_entity_poly.pdbx_seq_one_letter_code
_entity_poly.pdbx_strand_id
1 'polypeptide(L)'
;MDYRRLTAARASWWLSAFALTLALPLSDGCTSRTTSTSLCDQVCDCETCTDEYLETCKDSREEQADVAMKDGCESEYDAYVECLNSEFRCEDGEAETAQCARELAALTECSPDSSPTPVGCEASLAALEDKAMRCGLDTGTTGTGGNSLCEDPDQAAFIECLTPCYLEAPCSAFEGGAGFDQLSLCLVGCTDFFPPGTGTSTPGTGTSDPPDATTTGG
;
A
#
# COMPACT_ATOMS: atom_id res chain seq x y z
N MET A 1 13.22 -55.18 -16.53
CA MET A 1 13.04 -53.90 -17.26
C MET A 1 14.20 -53.01 -16.86
N ASP A 2 15.44 -53.37 -17.15
CA ASP A 2 16.17 -53.27 -18.44
C ASP A 2 16.36 -51.85 -18.96
N TYR A 3 17.51 -51.29 -18.60
CA TYR A 3 18.11 -50.06 -19.11
C TYR A 3 19.01 -50.39 -20.31
N ARG A 4 18.68 -49.94 -21.54
CA ARG A 4 19.61 -49.78 -22.68
C ARG A 4 19.07 -48.69 -23.62
N ARG A 5 19.75 -47.54 -23.80
CA ARG A 5 21.01 -47.24 -24.53
C ARG A 5 20.84 -47.07 -26.06
N LEU A 6 21.39 -45.94 -26.53
CA LEU A 6 21.82 -45.57 -27.90
C LEU A 6 20.72 -44.90 -28.76
N THR A 7 20.97 -43.87 -29.57
CA THR A 7 22.16 -43.54 -30.37
C THR A 7 22.32 -42.04 -30.60
N ALA A 8 23.59 -41.60 -30.60
CA ALA A 8 24.04 -40.35 -31.17
C ALA A 8 23.74 -40.26 -32.68
N ALA A 9 23.28 -39.10 -33.15
CA ALA A 9 23.33 -38.73 -34.55
C ALA A 9 24.09 -37.40 -34.68
N ARG A 10 25.26 -37.49 -35.32
CA ARG A 10 26.10 -36.38 -35.77
C ARG A 10 25.66 -35.96 -37.17
N ALA A 11 25.32 -34.69 -37.35
CA ALA A 11 25.36 -33.92 -38.60
C ALA A 11 25.04 -32.48 -38.18
N SER A 12 25.99 -31.54 -37.99
CA SER A 12 26.98 -30.98 -38.93
C SER A 12 26.37 -30.61 -40.28
N TRP A 13 26.74 -29.42 -40.76
CA TRP A 13 26.25 -28.68 -41.94
C TRP A 13 24.97 -27.89 -41.57
N TRP A 14 24.95 -26.57 -41.39
CA TRP A 14 25.54 -25.52 -42.22
C TRP A 14 25.99 -24.32 -41.37
N LEU A 15 27.20 -23.86 -41.68
CA LEU A 15 27.71 -22.54 -41.33
C LEU A 15 26.89 -21.47 -42.06
N SER A 16 25.80 -21.01 -41.46
CA SER A 16 25.28 -19.68 -41.76
C SER A 16 25.96 -18.71 -40.81
N ALA A 17 27.06 -18.15 -41.31
CA ALA A 17 27.70 -16.96 -40.75
C ALA A 17 26.71 -15.79 -40.81
N PHE A 18 25.82 -15.70 -39.82
CA PHE A 18 25.29 -14.42 -39.39
C PHE A 18 26.24 -13.92 -38.31
N ALA A 19 27.32 -13.27 -38.75
CA ALA A 19 28.03 -12.33 -37.93
C ALA A 19 27.11 -11.12 -37.69
N LEU A 20 26.12 -11.31 -36.82
CA LEU A 20 25.41 -10.23 -36.17
C LEU A 20 26.36 -9.75 -35.07
N THR A 21 27.28 -8.87 -35.46
CA THR A 21 27.86 -7.89 -34.55
C THR A 21 26.70 -7.09 -33.97
N LEU A 22 26.07 -7.62 -32.92
CA LEU A 22 25.40 -6.77 -31.94
C LEU A 22 26.51 -5.94 -31.31
N ALA A 23 26.68 -4.73 -31.83
CA ALA A 23 27.17 -3.64 -31.02
C ALA A 23 26.19 -3.56 -29.84
N LEU A 24 26.57 -4.15 -28.70
CA LEU A 24 25.93 -3.84 -27.44
C LEU A 24 26.22 -2.35 -27.21
N PRO A 25 25.22 -1.45 -27.29
CA PRO A 25 25.41 -0.15 -26.69
C PRO A 25 25.76 -0.43 -25.23
N LEU A 26 26.86 0.15 -24.78
CA LEU A 26 27.04 0.43 -23.36
C LEU A 26 25.91 1.42 -23.02
N SER A 27 24.72 0.89 -22.73
CA SER A 27 23.58 1.68 -22.30
C SER A 27 24.01 2.37 -21.02
N ASP A 28 23.98 3.69 -21.07
CA ASP A 28 24.20 4.59 -19.95
C ASP A 28 23.58 4.05 -18.66
N GLY A 29 24.44 3.81 -17.66
CA GLY A 29 24.08 3.28 -16.35
C GLY A 29 23.32 4.25 -15.46
N CYS A 30 22.37 5.03 -15.99
CA CYS A 30 21.49 5.92 -15.23
C CYS A 30 20.17 6.14 -16.01
N THR A 31 19.29 5.14 -16.11
CA THR A 31 17.93 5.36 -16.68
C THR A 31 16.77 5.02 -15.73
N SER A 32 17.01 4.51 -14.53
CA SER A 32 15.91 4.06 -13.65
C SER A 32 15.14 5.19 -12.93
N ARG A 33 15.62 6.44 -12.96
CA ARG A 33 14.96 7.55 -12.22
C ARG A 33 13.85 8.27 -13.01
N THR A 34 13.61 7.96 -14.29
CA THR A 34 12.58 8.66 -15.11
C THR A 34 11.22 7.97 -15.13
N THR A 35 11.11 6.73 -14.67
CA THR A 35 9.87 5.93 -14.67
C THR A 35 8.94 6.20 -13.48
N SER A 36 9.41 6.88 -12.43
CA SER A 36 8.55 7.27 -11.29
C SER A 36 7.73 8.53 -11.61
N THR A 37 8.31 9.49 -12.33
CA THR A 37 7.62 10.72 -12.75
C THR A 37 6.42 10.43 -13.64
N SER A 38 6.51 9.41 -14.51
CA SER A 38 5.44 9.06 -15.43
C SER A 38 4.20 8.48 -14.76
N LEU A 39 4.32 7.89 -13.56
CA LEU A 39 3.16 7.33 -12.88
C LEU A 39 2.27 8.42 -12.28
N CYS A 40 2.87 9.43 -11.64
CA CYS A 40 2.11 10.55 -11.07
C CYS A 40 1.37 11.33 -12.15
N ASP A 41 2.00 11.54 -13.31
CA ASP A 41 1.34 12.17 -14.46
C ASP A 41 0.14 11.31 -14.94
N GLN A 42 0.30 9.98 -15.03
CA GLN A 42 -0.79 9.06 -15.42
C GLN A 42 -1.97 9.03 -14.43
N VAL A 43 -1.67 9.00 -13.13
CA VAL A 43 -2.71 9.11 -12.09
C VAL A 43 -3.46 10.42 -12.25
N CYS A 44 -2.75 11.53 -12.48
CA CYS A 44 -3.37 12.84 -12.60
C CYS A 44 -4.15 13.08 -13.89
N ASP A 45 -3.77 12.39 -14.96
CA ASP A 45 -4.57 12.32 -16.19
C ASP A 45 -5.86 11.51 -15.98
N CYS A 46 -5.86 10.55 -15.05
CA CYS A 46 -7.01 9.72 -14.71
C CYS A 46 -7.97 10.40 -13.73
N GLU A 47 -7.43 10.83 -12.58
CA GLU A 47 -8.11 11.45 -11.46
C GLU A 47 -7.72 12.92 -11.42
N THR A 48 -8.48 13.79 -12.11
CA THR A 48 -8.26 15.25 -12.19
C THR A 48 -7.44 15.84 -11.01
N CYS A 49 -6.13 16.06 -11.21
CA CYS A 49 -5.25 16.57 -10.16
C CYS A 49 -5.10 18.10 -10.17
N THR A 50 -4.67 18.63 -9.02
CA THR A 50 -4.03 19.94 -8.95
C THR A 50 -2.52 19.82 -9.19
N ASP A 51 -1.88 20.90 -9.65
CA ASP A 51 -0.41 20.96 -9.81
C ASP A 51 0.32 20.64 -8.49
N GLU A 52 -0.26 21.07 -7.35
CA GLU A 52 0.28 20.80 -6.01
C GLU A 52 0.26 19.31 -5.67
N TYR A 53 -0.83 18.60 -5.99
CA TYR A 53 -0.92 17.16 -5.81
C TYR A 53 0.10 16.42 -6.68
N LEU A 54 0.26 16.85 -7.94
CA LEU A 54 1.21 16.24 -8.86
C LEU A 54 2.66 16.35 -8.34
N GLU A 55 3.06 17.53 -7.87
CA GLU A 55 4.40 17.73 -7.28
C GLU A 55 4.56 16.92 -5.99
N THR A 56 3.56 16.89 -5.12
CA THR A 56 3.57 16.07 -3.88
C THR A 56 3.73 14.58 -4.19
N CYS A 57 3.07 14.09 -5.24
CA CYS A 57 3.22 12.71 -5.70
C CYS A 57 4.66 12.42 -6.14
N LYS A 58 5.26 13.33 -6.91
CA LYS A 58 6.64 13.20 -7.40
C LYS A 58 7.65 13.20 -6.25
N ASP A 59 7.53 14.15 -5.33
CA ASP A 59 8.38 14.26 -4.15
C ASP A 59 8.28 13.01 -3.26
N SER A 60 7.07 12.53 -2.99
CA SER A 60 6.86 11.31 -2.20
C SER A 60 7.47 10.07 -2.87
N ARG A 61 7.38 9.94 -4.20
CA ARG A 61 7.99 8.81 -4.92
C ARG A 61 9.51 8.88 -4.92
N GLU A 62 10.10 10.07 -5.05
CA GLU A 62 11.55 10.25 -4.93
C GLU A 62 12.04 9.92 -3.52
N GLU A 63 11.30 10.35 -2.49
CA GLU A 63 11.61 10.00 -1.09
C GLU A 63 11.54 8.49 -0.85
N GLN A 64 10.50 7.79 -1.32
CA GLN A 64 10.41 6.33 -1.22
C GLN A 64 11.59 5.63 -1.92
N ALA A 65 12.00 6.11 -3.09
CA ALA A 65 13.15 5.56 -3.82
C ALA A 65 14.45 5.72 -3.02
N ASP A 66 14.67 6.90 -2.45
CA ASP A 66 15.85 7.20 -1.66
C ASP A 66 15.88 6.38 -0.35
N VAL A 67 14.73 6.16 0.29
CA VAL A 67 14.61 5.29 1.48
C VAL A 67 14.89 3.83 1.11
N ALA A 68 14.25 3.29 0.07
CA ALA A 68 14.47 1.91 -0.38
C ALA A 68 15.93 1.68 -0.77
N MET A 69 16.56 2.63 -1.48
CA MET A 69 17.98 2.56 -1.86
C MET A 69 18.89 2.57 -0.63
N LYS A 70 18.60 3.43 0.35
CA LYS A 70 19.35 3.50 1.61
C LYS A 70 19.29 2.18 2.38
N ASP A 71 18.17 1.47 2.32
CA ASP A 71 17.97 0.19 2.99
C ASP A 71 18.48 -1.01 2.17
N GLY A 72 18.91 -0.79 0.92
CA GLY A 72 19.38 -1.85 0.01
C GLY A 72 18.26 -2.62 -0.68
N CYS A 73 17.04 -2.06 -0.71
CA CYS A 73 15.81 -2.61 -1.27
C CYS A 73 15.47 -2.02 -2.65
N GLU A 74 16.49 -1.56 -3.39
CA GLU A 74 16.33 -0.95 -4.72
C GLU A 74 15.63 -1.91 -5.70
N SER A 75 15.93 -3.22 -5.63
CA SER A 75 15.29 -4.22 -6.49
C SER A 75 13.79 -4.37 -6.27
N GLU A 76 13.36 -4.35 -5.02
CA GLU A 76 11.96 -4.47 -4.63
C GLU A 76 11.19 -3.21 -5.01
N TYR A 77 11.82 -2.04 -4.84
CA TYR A 77 11.25 -0.76 -5.28
C TYR A 77 11.10 -0.71 -6.80
N ASP A 78 12.14 -1.09 -7.55
CA ASP A 78 12.09 -1.15 -9.01
C ASP A 78 10.99 -2.11 -9.51
N ALA A 79 10.86 -3.29 -8.90
CA ALA A 79 9.80 -4.23 -9.23
C ALA A 79 8.40 -3.66 -8.98
N TYR A 80 8.22 -2.93 -7.88
CA TYR A 80 6.97 -2.25 -7.57
C TYR A 80 6.65 -1.15 -8.59
N VAL A 81 7.62 -0.28 -8.94
CA VAL A 81 7.43 0.76 -9.95
C VAL A 81 7.18 0.18 -11.35
N GLU A 82 7.86 -0.91 -11.71
CA GLU A 82 7.62 -1.63 -12.97
C GLU A 82 6.20 -2.20 -13.02
N CYS A 83 5.73 -2.81 -11.94
CA CYS A 83 4.35 -3.28 -11.86
C CYS A 83 3.37 -2.13 -12.03
N LEU A 84 3.54 -1.03 -11.30
CA LEU A 84 2.64 0.12 -11.41
C LEU A 84 2.60 0.63 -12.85
N ASN A 85 3.74 0.78 -13.52
CA ASN A 85 3.76 1.26 -14.91
C ASN A 85 3.14 0.28 -15.92
N SER A 86 3.14 -1.02 -15.64
CA SER A 86 2.63 -2.05 -16.57
C SER A 86 1.17 -2.41 -16.34
N GLU A 87 0.72 -2.40 -15.09
CA GLU A 87 -0.64 -2.80 -14.69
C GLU A 87 -1.55 -1.64 -14.33
N PHE A 88 -1.06 -0.38 -14.38
CA PHE A 88 -1.89 0.80 -14.18
C PHE A 88 -3.08 0.81 -15.15
N ARG A 89 -4.27 0.97 -14.59
CA ARG A 89 -5.51 1.16 -15.35
C ARG A 89 -6.27 2.35 -14.79
N CYS A 90 -6.91 3.08 -15.69
CA CYS A 90 -7.88 4.09 -15.33
C CYS A 90 -9.26 3.56 -15.68
N GLU A 91 -10.04 3.17 -14.68
CA GLU A 91 -11.41 2.68 -14.86
C GLU A 91 -12.37 3.61 -14.11
N ASP A 92 -13.41 4.07 -14.82
CA ASP A 92 -14.42 5.01 -14.28
C ASP A 92 -13.86 6.30 -13.65
N GLY A 93 -12.66 6.72 -14.09
CA GLY A 93 -11.98 7.91 -13.59
C GLY A 93 -11.23 7.69 -12.28
N GLU A 94 -10.96 6.43 -11.92
CA GLU A 94 -10.17 6.02 -10.76
C GLU A 94 -8.94 5.22 -11.21
N ALA A 95 -7.81 5.46 -10.53
CA ALA A 95 -6.57 4.76 -10.76
C ALA A 95 -6.58 3.39 -10.05
N GLU A 96 -6.53 2.31 -10.81
CA GLU A 96 -6.41 0.95 -10.29
C GLU A 96 -4.94 0.48 -10.26
N THR A 97 -4.44 0.19 -9.06
CA THR A 97 -3.08 -0.33 -8.83
C THR A 97 -3.07 -1.67 -8.07
N ALA A 98 -4.23 -2.24 -7.76
CA ALA A 98 -4.38 -3.41 -6.90
C ALA A 98 -3.63 -4.66 -7.39
N GLN A 99 -3.31 -4.73 -8.69
CA GLN A 99 -2.54 -5.85 -9.25
C GLN A 99 -1.09 -5.90 -8.76
N CYS A 100 -0.59 -4.80 -8.18
CA CYS A 100 0.78 -4.65 -7.68
C CYS A 100 0.92 -4.88 -6.17
N ALA A 101 -0.12 -5.39 -5.51
CA ALA A 101 -0.10 -5.64 -4.06
C ALA A 101 1.03 -6.58 -3.64
N ARG A 102 1.45 -7.51 -4.50
CA ARG A 102 2.56 -8.44 -4.20
C ARG A 102 3.91 -7.73 -4.18
N GLU A 103 4.19 -6.93 -5.18
CA GLU A 103 5.43 -6.16 -5.30
C GLU A 103 5.51 -5.09 -4.21
N LEU A 104 4.38 -4.46 -3.89
CA LEU A 104 4.26 -3.57 -2.73
C LEU A 104 4.57 -4.31 -1.42
N ALA A 105 3.99 -5.49 -1.20
CA ALA A 105 4.26 -6.27 0.02
C ALA A 105 5.74 -6.67 0.13
N ALA A 106 6.39 -7.02 -0.98
CA ALA A 106 7.83 -7.30 -1.01
C ALA A 106 8.68 -6.07 -0.69
N LEU A 107 8.32 -4.89 -1.21
CA LEU A 107 8.95 -3.63 -0.87
C LEU A 107 8.79 -3.30 0.62
N THR A 108 7.58 -3.41 1.16
CA THR A 108 7.31 -3.15 2.59
C THR A 108 8.02 -4.15 3.50
N GLU A 109 8.14 -5.42 3.12
CA GLU A 109 8.91 -6.42 3.87
C GLU A 109 10.41 -6.07 3.89
N CYS A 110 10.94 -5.55 2.78
CA CYS A 110 12.35 -5.17 2.68
C CYS A 110 12.66 -3.83 3.38
N SER A 111 11.86 -2.80 3.11
CA SER A 111 12.00 -1.44 3.65
C SER A 111 10.63 -0.92 4.08
N PRO A 112 10.24 -1.15 5.35
CA PRO A 112 8.94 -0.73 5.89
C PRO A 112 8.72 0.79 5.79
N ASP A 113 9.81 1.55 5.90
CA ASP A 113 9.81 3.01 5.84
C ASP A 113 9.65 3.55 4.41
N SER A 114 9.84 2.72 3.38
CA SER A 114 9.68 3.10 1.96
C SER A 114 8.28 2.87 1.40
N SER A 115 7.36 2.32 2.20
CA SER A 115 5.99 2.11 1.72
C SER A 115 5.31 3.47 1.47
N PRO A 116 4.46 3.59 0.43
CA PRO A 116 3.66 4.78 0.17
C PRO A 116 2.62 4.96 1.28
N THR A 117 3.03 5.50 2.41
CA THR A 117 2.10 6.01 3.41
C THR A 117 1.59 7.37 2.94
N PRO A 118 0.28 7.62 2.99
CA PRO A 118 -0.22 8.98 2.95
C PRO A 118 0.47 9.76 4.08
N VAL A 119 1.13 10.86 3.71
CA VAL A 119 2.06 11.61 4.57
C VAL A 119 1.33 12.17 5.80
N GLY A 120 1.44 11.48 6.92
CA GLY A 120 0.88 11.87 8.21
C GLY A 120 -0.52 11.31 8.49
N CYS A 121 -0.81 11.06 9.77
CA CYS A 121 -2.10 10.58 10.25
C CYS A 121 -3.29 11.42 9.77
N GLU A 122 -3.18 12.75 9.68
CA GLU A 122 -4.27 13.60 9.20
C GLU A 122 -4.58 13.36 7.71
N ALA A 123 -3.54 13.22 6.87
CA ALA A 123 -3.71 12.91 5.45
C ALA A 123 -4.23 11.49 5.25
N SER A 124 -3.73 10.55 6.05
CA SER A 124 -4.20 9.16 6.09
C SER A 124 -5.68 9.08 6.45
N LEU A 125 -6.11 9.81 7.48
CA LEU A 125 -7.51 9.89 7.89
C LEU A 125 -8.38 10.50 6.79
N ALA A 126 -7.93 11.59 6.16
CA ALA A 126 -8.64 12.22 5.05
C ALA A 126 -8.80 11.26 3.85
N ALA A 127 -7.75 10.49 3.54
CA ALA A 127 -7.79 9.50 2.46
C ALA A 127 -8.75 8.33 2.78
N LEU A 128 -8.78 7.88 4.04
CA LEU A 128 -9.75 6.89 4.51
C LEU A 128 -11.19 7.39 4.42
N GLU A 129 -11.44 8.63 4.83
CA GLU A 129 -12.76 9.27 4.73
C GLU A 129 -13.22 9.40 3.27
N ASP A 130 -12.33 9.84 2.39
CA ASP A 130 -12.60 9.96 0.95
C ASP A 130 -12.92 8.60 0.32
N LYS A 131 -12.14 7.56 0.64
CA LYS A 131 -12.43 6.18 0.21
C LYS A 131 -13.77 5.69 0.75
N ALA A 132 -14.08 5.95 2.02
CA ALA A 132 -15.36 5.55 2.60
C ALA A 132 -16.54 6.22 1.87
N MET A 133 -16.44 7.52 1.55
CA MET A 133 -17.44 8.24 0.78
C MET A 133 -17.59 7.68 -0.64
N ARG A 134 -16.49 7.42 -1.35
CA ARG A 134 -16.51 6.79 -2.68
C ARG A 134 -17.19 5.42 -2.66
N CYS A 135 -16.95 4.64 -1.61
CA CYS A 135 -17.58 3.34 -1.42
C CYS A 135 -19.03 3.40 -0.93
N GLY A 136 -19.63 4.59 -0.81
CA GLY A 136 -21.01 4.75 -0.34
C GLY A 136 -21.21 4.35 1.12
N LEU A 137 -20.13 4.26 1.90
CA LEU A 137 -20.22 4.01 3.33
C LEU A 137 -20.68 5.29 4.00
N ASP A 138 -21.84 5.22 4.64
CA ASP A 138 -22.31 6.28 5.51
C ASP A 138 -21.38 6.30 6.73
N THR A 139 -20.38 7.19 6.71
CA THR A 139 -19.52 7.45 7.88
C THR A 139 -20.31 8.06 9.05
N GLY A 140 -21.61 8.28 8.86
CA GLY A 140 -22.58 8.22 9.94
C GLY A 140 -22.37 9.27 11.00
N THR A 141 -21.90 10.48 10.68
CA THR A 141 -21.79 11.59 11.64
C THR A 141 -21.34 11.13 13.03
N THR A 142 -20.28 10.31 13.13
CA THR A 142 -19.59 10.13 14.41
C THR A 142 -18.88 11.44 14.69
N GLY A 143 -19.63 12.34 15.32
CA GLY A 143 -19.35 13.76 15.38
C GLY A 143 -18.00 14.11 16.00
N THR A 144 -17.39 15.16 15.46
CA THR A 144 -16.58 16.15 16.18
C THR A 144 -15.41 15.62 17.03
N GLY A 145 -14.97 14.37 16.81
CA GLY A 145 -13.86 13.74 17.53
C GLY A 145 -12.66 13.36 16.67
N GLY A 146 -12.69 13.64 15.35
CA GLY A 146 -11.66 13.18 14.39
C GLY A 146 -10.23 13.64 14.71
N ASN A 147 -10.10 14.76 15.42
CA ASN A 147 -8.80 15.31 15.78
C ASN A 147 -8.04 14.44 16.80
N SER A 148 -8.76 13.65 17.62
CA SER A 148 -8.10 12.93 18.72
C SER A 148 -7.36 11.67 18.29
N LEU A 149 -7.66 11.14 17.09
CA LEU A 149 -7.04 9.92 16.59
C LEU A 149 -5.56 10.14 16.22
N CYS A 150 -5.20 11.36 15.84
CA CYS A 150 -3.82 11.73 15.50
C CYS A 150 -3.06 12.40 16.66
N GLU A 151 -3.74 12.72 17.78
CA GLU A 151 -3.08 13.26 18.98
C GLU A 151 -2.29 12.18 19.74
N ASP A 152 -2.71 10.93 19.63
CA ASP A 152 -2.05 9.78 20.21
C ASP A 152 -1.09 9.15 19.18
N PRO A 153 0.23 9.10 19.46
CA PRO A 153 1.22 8.61 18.50
C PRO A 153 1.04 7.14 18.14
N ASP A 154 0.48 6.31 19.04
CA ASP A 154 0.22 4.90 18.77
C ASP A 154 -0.97 4.74 17.80
N GLN A 155 -1.99 5.59 17.96
CA GLN A 155 -3.13 5.62 17.04
C GLN A 155 -2.77 6.23 15.68
N ALA A 156 -1.91 7.25 15.66
CA ALA A 156 -1.38 7.84 14.44
C ALA A 156 -0.60 6.82 13.61
N ALA A 157 0.34 6.11 14.24
CA ALA A 157 1.12 5.05 13.59
C ALA A 157 0.21 3.90 13.11
N PHE A 158 -0.81 3.54 13.89
CA PHE A 158 -1.80 2.56 13.47
C PHE A 158 -2.55 3.02 12.22
N ILE A 159 -3.08 4.24 12.20
CA ILE A 159 -3.80 4.79 11.03
C ILE A 159 -2.90 4.83 9.81
N GLU A 160 -1.67 5.32 9.93
CA GLU A 160 -0.71 5.37 8.83
C GLU A 160 -0.42 3.97 8.27
N CYS A 161 -0.28 2.95 9.13
CA CYS A 161 -0.07 1.58 8.70
C CYS A 161 -1.27 0.99 7.94
N LEU A 162 -2.49 1.25 8.42
CA LEU A 162 -3.72 0.65 7.87
C LEU A 162 -4.15 1.30 6.56
N THR A 163 -3.78 2.56 6.37
CA THR A 163 -4.30 3.35 5.27
C THR A 163 -3.98 2.75 3.90
N PRO A 164 -2.75 2.32 3.57
CA PRO A 164 -2.50 1.65 2.29
C PRO A 164 -3.40 0.42 2.10
N CYS A 165 -3.58 -0.41 3.14
CA CYS A 165 -4.48 -1.56 3.08
C CYS A 165 -5.93 -1.18 2.74
N TYR A 166 -6.43 -0.11 3.34
CA TYR A 166 -7.80 0.37 3.13
C TYR A 166 -7.98 1.04 1.78
N LEU A 167 -6.98 1.78 1.30
CA LEU A 167 -7.04 2.46 0.01
C LEU A 167 -7.03 1.48 -1.15
N GLU A 168 -6.26 0.39 -1.04
CA GLU A 168 -6.20 -0.67 -2.05
C GLU A 168 -7.42 -1.61 -2.00
N ALA A 169 -8.14 -1.67 -0.88
CA ALA A 169 -9.29 -2.54 -0.76
C ALA A 169 -10.43 -2.11 -1.72
N PRO A 170 -11.08 -3.06 -2.42
CA PRO A 170 -12.26 -2.77 -3.23
C PRO A 170 -13.44 -2.44 -2.31
N CYS A 171 -14.37 -1.59 -2.77
CA CYS A 171 -15.51 -1.16 -1.95
C CYS A 171 -16.38 -2.30 -1.42
N SER A 172 -16.47 -3.41 -2.16
CA SER A 172 -17.17 -4.63 -1.73
C SER A 172 -16.59 -5.28 -0.47
N ALA A 173 -15.34 -4.98 -0.11
CA ALA A 173 -14.73 -5.45 1.14
C ALA A 173 -15.40 -4.82 2.37
N PHE A 174 -16.00 -3.63 2.24
CA PHE A 174 -16.66 -2.91 3.33
C PHE A 174 -18.13 -3.28 3.50
N GLU A 175 -18.76 -3.91 2.51
CA GLU A 175 -20.17 -4.32 2.55
C GLU A 175 -20.40 -5.63 3.35
N GLY A 176 -19.39 -6.11 4.10
CA GLY A 176 -19.47 -7.33 4.89
C GLY A 176 -19.38 -8.63 4.08
N GLY A 177 -18.88 -8.54 2.83
CA GLY A 177 -18.67 -9.68 1.92
C GLY A 177 -17.25 -10.24 1.91
N ALA A 178 -17.00 -11.22 1.02
CA ALA A 178 -15.78 -12.04 0.91
C ALA A 178 -14.44 -11.31 0.65
N GLY A 179 -14.39 -9.98 0.69
CA GLY A 179 -13.17 -9.17 0.55
C GLY A 179 -12.33 -9.05 1.83
N PHE A 180 -12.82 -9.57 2.96
CA PHE A 180 -12.15 -9.43 4.26
C PHE A 180 -10.81 -10.18 4.35
N ASP A 181 -10.56 -11.19 3.51
CA ASP A 181 -9.35 -12.01 3.59
C ASP A 181 -8.07 -11.25 3.20
N GLN A 182 -8.11 -10.40 2.17
CA GLN A 182 -6.95 -9.58 1.79
C GLN A 182 -6.73 -8.42 2.76
N LEU A 183 -7.80 -7.74 3.15
CA LEU A 183 -7.73 -6.66 4.13
C LEU A 183 -7.20 -7.19 5.47
N SER A 184 -7.64 -8.38 5.90
CA SER A 184 -7.16 -9.01 7.15
C SER A 184 -5.69 -9.42 7.09
N LEU A 185 -5.20 -9.94 5.97
CA LEU A 185 -3.77 -10.23 5.79
C LEU A 185 -2.92 -8.96 5.91
N CYS A 186 -3.37 -7.86 5.31
CA CYS A 186 -2.70 -6.57 5.41
C CYS A 186 -2.78 -5.99 6.83
N LEU A 187 -3.96 -6.07 7.48
CA LEU A 187 -4.20 -5.65 8.86
C LEU A 187 -3.31 -6.37 9.87
N VAL A 188 -3.06 -7.68 9.68
CA VAL A 188 -2.21 -8.46 10.61
C VAL A 188 -0.80 -7.88 10.67
N GLY A 189 -0.25 -7.41 9.55
CA GLY A 189 1.07 -6.74 9.53
C GLY A 189 1.11 -5.46 10.36
N CYS A 190 -0.02 -4.76 10.51
CA CYS A 190 -0.11 -3.54 11.31
C CYS A 190 -0.31 -3.78 12.80
N THR A 191 -0.74 -4.99 13.21
CA THR A 191 -1.00 -5.26 14.63
C THR A 191 0.27 -5.45 15.47
N ASP A 192 1.41 -5.76 14.84
CA ASP A 192 2.70 -5.90 15.52
C ASP A 192 3.26 -4.56 16.04
N PHE A 193 2.68 -3.42 15.61
CA PHE A 193 3.04 -2.09 16.11
C PHE A 193 2.52 -1.80 17.52
N PHE A 194 1.50 -2.53 17.99
CA PHE A 194 1.06 -2.42 19.39
C PHE A 194 1.96 -3.28 20.28
N PRO A 195 2.77 -2.70 21.19
CA PRO A 195 3.50 -3.50 22.14
C PRO A 195 2.49 -4.34 22.94
N PRO A 196 2.67 -5.67 23.05
CA PRO A 196 1.80 -6.52 23.84
C PRO A 196 1.98 -6.17 25.33
N GLY A 197 1.27 -5.16 25.85
CA GLY A 197 1.40 -4.87 27.28
C GLY A 197 0.82 -3.59 27.88
N THR A 198 0.42 -2.56 27.13
CA THR A 198 -0.03 -1.29 27.75
C THR A 198 -1.55 -1.13 27.87
N GLY A 199 -2.32 -2.07 27.31
CA GLY A 199 -3.77 -2.19 27.48
C GLY A 199 -4.18 -2.61 28.90
N THR A 200 -3.82 -1.82 29.91
CA THR A 200 -4.55 -1.79 31.18
C THR A 200 -5.87 -1.07 30.92
N SER A 201 -6.78 -1.74 30.20
CA SER A 201 -8.19 -1.43 30.29
C SER A 201 -8.57 -1.75 31.74
N THR A 202 -8.39 -0.77 32.62
CA THR A 202 -8.99 -0.82 33.96
C THR A 202 -10.49 -0.92 33.68
N PRO A 203 -11.15 -2.04 34.03
CA PRO A 203 -12.59 -2.12 33.91
C PRO A 203 -13.11 -1.00 34.79
N GLY A 204 -13.71 0.02 34.18
CA GLY A 204 -14.45 1.02 34.92
C GLY A 204 -15.48 0.28 35.74
N THR A 205 -15.21 0.12 37.03
CA THR A 205 -16.22 -0.29 37.99
C THR A 205 -17.28 0.79 37.95
N GLY A 206 -18.32 0.55 37.15
CA GLY A 206 -19.56 1.29 37.22
C GLY A 206 -20.10 1.09 38.63
N THR A 207 -19.78 2.00 39.53
CA THR A 207 -20.56 2.25 40.73
C THR A 207 -21.94 2.68 40.24
N SER A 208 -22.81 1.70 40.09
CA SER A 208 -24.24 1.94 40.07
C SER A 208 -24.60 2.43 41.46
N ASP A 209 -24.54 3.75 41.67
CA ASP A 209 -25.13 4.38 42.84
C ASP A 209 -26.63 4.04 42.85
N PRO A 210 -27.13 3.37 43.90
CA PRO A 210 -28.56 3.14 44.03
C PRO A 210 -29.28 4.49 44.25
N PRO A 211 -30.51 4.66 43.73
CA PRO A 211 -31.26 5.90 43.90
C PRO A 211 -31.56 6.16 45.38
N ASP A 212 -31.16 7.36 45.83
CA ASP A 212 -31.44 7.89 47.15
C ASP A 212 -32.96 7.99 47.38
N ALA A 213 -33.47 7.11 48.24
CA ALA A 213 -34.88 7.09 48.63
C ALA A 213 -35.17 8.28 49.55
N THR A 214 -35.59 9.38 48.94
CA THR A 214 -36.10 10.57 49.64
C THR A 214 -37.35 10.20 50.44
N THR A 215 -37.18 9.95 51.74
CA THR A 215 -38.28 9.76 52.69
C THR A 215 -38.89 11.12 53.02
N THR A 216 -40.08 11.39 52.47
CA THR A 216 -40.90 12.55 52.82
C THR A 216 -41.99 12.12 53.79
N GLY A 217 -41.90 12.64 55.02
CA GLY A 217 -42.98 13.10 55.91
C GLY A 217 -44.27 12.28 56.09
N GLY A 218 -44.50 11.90 57.35
CA GLY A 218 -45.80 11.64 57.98
C GLY A 218 -45.67 11.67 59.48
#